data_AF-A0A914KUV3-F1
#
_entry.id   AF-A0A914KUV3-F1
#
_cell.length_a   1.000
_cell.length_b   1.000
_cell.length_c   1.000
_cell.angle_alpha   90.00
_cell.angle_beta   90.00
_cell.angle_gamma   90.00
#
_symmetry.space_group_name_H-M   'P 1'
#
loop_
_entity.id
_entity.type
_entity.pdbx_description
1 polymer ?
#
loop_
_entity_poly.entity_id
_entity_poly.type
_entity_poly.pdbx_seq_one_letter_code
_entity_poly.pdbx_strand_id
1 'polypeptide(L)'
;MKGNKLYEMKVKKRPNSNPNIIFRDSFNLMPMALAALVPTFGLEVEDKPFFPHLSNRPENYGKNIFPSKEDYLADGMMPAKRKEFDLWYENNKTTPFYLDEALASYCTNDVEILMCALIAFRNEFFETTKRQSHSGIDALRECMTIASACMKHFRKIIFQKNI
;
A
#
# COMPACT_ATOMS: atom_id res chain seq x y z
N MET A 1 5.14 9.21 -14.11
CA MET A 1 4.31 7.99 -13.99
C MET A 1 2.89 8.32 -14.46
N LYS A 2 2.49 7.88 -15.66
CA LYS A 2 1.11 8.03 -16.16
C LYS A 2 0.31 6.78 -15.76
N GLY A 3 0.10 6.58 -14.46
CA GLY A 3 -0.79 5.54 -13.95
C GLY A 3 -2.26 5.94 -14.17
N ASN A 4 -3.13 4.96 -14.41
CA ASN A 4 -4.58 5.21 -14.45
C ASN A 4 -5.02 5.80 -13.10
N LYS A 5 -5.56 7.02 -13.11
CA LYS A 5 -6.08 7.69 -11.90
C LYS A 5 -7.47 7.14 -11.57
N LEU A 6 -7.53 5.93 -11.02
CA LEU A 6 -8.78 5.39 -10.47
C LEU A 6 -9.00 6.00 -9.08
N TYR A 7 -9.95 6.93 -8.95
CA TYR A 7 -10.33 7.44 -7.63
C TYR A 7 -11.33 6.51 -6.92
N GLU A 8 -12.36 6.08 -7.64
CA GLU A 8 -13.42 5.25 -7.10
C GLU A 8 -14.16 4.49 -8.23
N MET A 9 -14.44 3.20 -8.02
CA MET A 9 -15.35 2.41 -8.86
C MET A 9 -16.41 1.75 -7.98
N LYS A 10 -17.69 1.98 -8.29
CA LYS A 10 -18.82 1.38 -7.58
C LYS A 10 -19.43 0.26 -8.41
N VAL A 11 -19.55 -0.93 -7.81
CA VAL A 11 -20.26 -2.05 -8.43
C VAL A 11 -21.75 -1.86 -8.19
N LYS A 12 -22.53 -1.82 -9.28
CA LYS A 12 -23.99 -1.72 -9.19
C LYS A 12 -24.57 -2.90 -8.42
N LYS A 13 -25.37 -2.60 -7.40
CA LYS A 13 -26.11 -3.60 -6.62
C LYS A 13 -27.04 -4.39 -7.54
N ARG A 14 -27.00 -5.73 -7.48
CA ARG A 14 -28.01 -6.61 -8.09
C ARG A 14 -28.85 -7.26 -6.97
N PRO A 15 -30.14 -7.58 -7.21
CA PRO A 15 -30.93 -8.39 -6.28
C PRO A 15 -30.19 -9.69 -5.96
N ASN A 16 -30.16 -10.09 -4.69
CA ASN A 16 -29.44 -11.27 -4.17
C ASN A 16 -27.91 -11.30 -4.40
N SER A 17 -27.30 -10.15 -4.70
CA SER A 17 -25.83 -9.98 -4.72
C SER A 17 -25.33 -9.13 -3.56
N ASN A 18 -24.03 -9.21 -3.28
CA ASN A 18 -23.36 -8.56 -2.13
C ASN A 18 -23.69 -7.06 -1.95
N PRO A 19 -23.61 -6.55 -0.71
CA PRO A 19 -23.92 -5.15 -0.39
C PRO A 19 -22.84 -4.23 -0.98
N ASN A 20 -23.24 -3.30 -1.85
CA ASN A 20 -22.49 -2.09 -2.24
C ASN A 20 -20.95 -2.19 -2.22
N ILE A 21 -20.34 -2.77 -3.26
CA ILE A 21 -18.87 -2.88 -3.37
C ILE A 21 -18.30 -1.61 -4.00
N ILE A 22 -17.30 -1.03 -3.34
CA ILE A 22 -16.58 0.16 -3.80
C ILE A 22 -15.09 -0.15 -3.82
N PHE A 23 -14.46 0.01 -4.98
CA PHE A 23 -13.01 -0.05 -5.14
C PHE A 23 -12.45 1.36 -5.09
N ARG A 24 -11.40 1.56 -4.29
CA ARG A 24 -10.67 2.83 -4.16
C ARG A 24 -9.18 2.57 -4.22
N ASP A 25 -8.44 3.50 -4.80
CA ASP A 25 -6.99 3.48 -4.79
C ASP A 25 -6.48 4.14 -3.50
N SER A 26 -5.87 3.31 -2.64
CA SER A 26 -5.31 3.73 -1.34
C SER A 26 -4.20 4.76 -1.48
N PHE A 27 -3.50 4.80 -2.63
CA PHE A 27 -2.45 5.78 -2.89
C PHE A 27 -2.98 7.23 -2.86
N ASN A 28 -4.25 7.44 -3.17
CA ASN A 28 -4.88 8.76 -3.09
C ASN A 28 -5.01 9.28 -1.64
N LEU A 29 -4.97 8.39 -0.66
CA LEU A 29 -5.04 8.70 0.77
C LEU A 29 -3.65 8.70 1.42
N MET A 30 -2.78 7.80 0.97
CA MET A 30 -1.41 7.65 1.47
C MET A 30 -0.43 7.64 0.29
N PRO A 31 -0.04 8.83 -0.25
CA PRO A 31 0.71 8.95 -1.50
C PRO A 31 2.20 8.67 -1.30
N MET A 32 2.54 7.46 -0.89
CA MET A 32 3.90 6.98 -0.68
C MET A 32 4.03 5.49 -1.05
N ALA A 33 5.27 5.00 -1.14
CA ALA A 33 5.53 3.60 -1.44
C ALA A 33 5.07 2.69 -0.29
N LEU A 34 4.60 1.48 -0.62
CA LEU A 34 4.09 0.50 0.36
C LEU A 34 5.12 0.20 1.47
N ALA A 35 6.39 0.00 1.11
CA ALA A 35 7.46 -0.23 2.08
C ALA A 35 7.70 0.96 3.03
N ALA A 36 7.40 2.18 2.61
CA ALA A 36 7.55 3.36 3.45
C ALA A 36 6.41 3.50 4.49
N LEU A 37 5.28 2.80 4.30
CA LEU A 37 4.15 2.84 5.24
C LEU A 37 4.49 2.19 6.59
N VAL A 38 5.32 1.15 6.59
CA VAL A 38 5.75 0.43 7.80
C VAL A 38 6.42 1.38 8.81
N PRO A 39 7.53 2.06 8.49
CA PRO A 39 8.15 3.01 9.42
C PRO A 39 7.31 4.27 9.64
N THR A 40 6.51 4.70 8.66
CA THR A 40 5.69 5.92 8.78
C THR A 40 4.60 5.78 9.84
N PHE A 41 3.96 4.61 9.93
CA PHE A 41 2.89 4.34 10.89
C PHE A 41 3.35 3.49 12.08
N GLY A 42 4.62 3.14 12.17
CA GLY A 42 5.15 2.27 13.24
C GLY A 42 4.47 0.90 13.27
N LEU A 43 4.25 0.30 12.10
CA LEU A 43 3.52 -0.97 11.98
C LEU A 43 4.37 -2.14 12.47
N GLU A 44 3.79 -3.01 13.30
CA GLU A 44 4.38 -4.28 13.72
C GLU A 44 4.06 -5.37 12.68
N VAL A 45 4.67 -5.28 11.51
CA VAL A 45 4.54 -6.23 10.39
C VAL A 45 5.91 -6.60 9.85
N GLU A 46 6.02 -7.75 9.20
CA GLU A 46 7.26 -8.16 8.57
C GLU A 46 7.69 -7.16 7.47
N ASP A 47 8.97 -6.84 7.44
CA ASP A 47 9.55 -6.00 6.41
C ASP A 47 9.40 -6.64 5.03
N LYS A 48 9.12 -5.79 4.05
CA LYS A 48 8.92 -6.22 2.67
C LYS A 48 10.19 -6.86 2.10
N PRO A 49 10.15 -8.15 1.69
CA PRO A 49 11.34 -8.83 1.18
C PRO A 49 11.69 -8.37 -0.23
N PHE A 50 12.93 -8.63 -0.66
CA PHE A 50 13.33 -8.44 -2.06
C PHE A 50 12.69 -9.52 -2.93
N PHE A 51 11.99 -9.09 -3.99
CA PHE A 51 11.30 -10.00 -4.91
C PHE A 51 11.77 -9.81 -6.36
N PRO A 52 12.05 -10.91 -7.10
CA PRO A 52 12.52 -10.85 -8.48
C PRO A 52 11.34 -10.65 -9.44
N HIS A 53 10.84 -9.42 -9.53
CA HIS A 53 9.66 -9.05 -10.30
C HIS A 53 9.69 -9.53 -11.77
N LEU A 54 10.83 -9.46 -12.46
CA LEU A 54 10.91 -9.90 -13.86
C LEU A 54 10.97 -11.41 -14.01
N SER A 55 11.20 -12.16 -12.94
CA SER A 55 11.14 -13.61 -12.94
C SER A 55 9.71 -14.15 -12.82
N ASN A 56 8.71 -13.30 -12.56
CA ASN A 56 7.31 -13.69 -12.52
C ASN A 56 6.76 -13.99 -13.93
N ARG A 57 7.13 -15.15 -14.47
CA ARG A 57 6.75 -15.63 -15.80
C ARG A 57 6.31 -17.09 -15.74
N PRO A 58 5.34 -17.52 -16.57
CA PRO A 58 4.83 -18.90 -16.56
C PRO A 58 5.90 -19.98 -16.67
N GLU A 59 7.00 -19.71 -17.38
CA GLU A 59 8.07 -20.67 -17.61
C GLU A 59 8.85 -21.02 -16.34
N ASN A 60 8.78 -20.14 -15.33
CA ASN A 60 9.48 -20.25 -14.05
C ASN A 60 8.61 -20.89 -12.94
N TYR A 61 7.30 -21.04 -13.13
CA TYR A 61 6.42 -21.64 -12.13
C TYR A 61 6.74 -23.13 -11.90
N GLY A 62 6.58 -23.58 -10.66
CA GLY A 62 6.89 -24.95 -10.24
C GLY A 62 8.36 -25.35 -10.32
N LYS A 63 9.30 -24.40 -10.46
CA LYS A 63 10.74 -24.66 -10.59
C LYS A 63 11.56 -23.82 -9.62
N ASN A 64 12.73 -24.34 -9.29
CA ASN A 64 13.78 -23.54 -8.65
C ASN A 64 14.49 -22.68 -9.70
N ILE A 65 14.60 -21.39 -9.42
CA ILE A 65 15.31 -20.43 -10.25
C ILE A 65 16.43 -19.72 -9.46
N PHE A 66 17.35 -19.08 -10.18
CA PHE A 66 18.43 -18.26 -9.62
C PHE A 66 18.36 -16.87 -10.24
N PRO A 67 17.51 -15.98 -9.71
CA PRO A 67 17.28 -14.69 -10.33
C PRO A 67 18.55 -13.83 -10.35
N SER A 68 18.75 -13.12 -11.45
CA SER A 68 19.82 -12.14 -11.62
C SER A 68 19.48 -10.83 -10.89
N LYS A 69 20.43 -9.89 -10.76
CA LYS A 69 20.14 -8.56 -10.22
C LYS A 69 19.11 -7.78 -11.06
N GLU A 70 19.11 -8.01 -12.38
CA GLU A 70 18.14 -7.39 -13.29
C GLU A 70 16.70 -7.84 -12.96
N ASP A 71 16.53 -9.10 -12.55
CA ASP A 71 15.21 -9.64 -12.20
C ASP A 71 14.55 -8.90 -11.03
N TYR A 72 15.36 -8.33 -10.12
CA TYR A 72 14.90 -7.51 -9.00
C TYR A 72 14.74 -6.03 -9.35
N LEU A 73 14.96 -5.64 -10.61
CA LEU A 73 14.99 -4.24 -11.04
C LEU A 73 16.01 -3.40 -10.26
N ALA A 74 17.17 -3.97 -9.96
CA ALA A 74 18.18 -3.36 -9.10
C ALA A 74 18.59 -1.95 -9.58
N ASP A 75 18.65 -1.71 -10.90
CA ASP A 75 19.06 -0.42 -11.47
C ASP A 75 18.05 0.71 -11.25
N GLY A 76 16.80 0.36 -10.95
CA GLY A 76 15.76 1.33 -10.57
C GLY A 76 15.75 1.65 -9.07
N MET A 77 16.56 0.98 -8.25
CA MET A 77 16.57 1.20 -6.79
C MET A 77 17.30 2.50 -6.43
N MET A 78 16.78 3.21 -5.44
CA MET A 78 17.47 4.36 -4.85
C MET A 78 18.80 3.92 -4.20
N PRO A 79 19.85 4.76 -4.18
CA PRO A 79 21.20 4.37 -3.75
C PRO A 79 21.26 3.65 -2.40
N ALA A 80 20.50 4.13 -1.40
CA ALA A 80 20.44 3.48 -0.09
C ALA A 80 19.88 2.05 -0.16
N LYS A 81 18.73 1.87 -0.85
CA LYS A 81 18.11 0.56 -1.02
C LYS A 81 18.94 -0.36 -1.90
N ARG A 82 19.62 0.18 -2.92
CA ARG A 82 20.53 -0.58 -3.78
C ARG A 82 21.68 -1.19 -2.97
N LYS A 83 22.25 -0.43 -2.03
CA LYS A 83 23.32 -0.94 -1.16
C LYS A 83 22.85 -2.10 -0.26
N GLU A 84 21.67 -1.99 0.34
CA GLU A 84 21.05 -3.08 1.12
C GLU A 84 20.80 -4.31 0.23
N PHE A 85 20.26 -4.08 -0.97
CA PHE A 85 20.00 -5.15 -1.94
C PHE A 85 21.27 -5.87 -2.36
N ASP A 86 22.33 -5.15 -2.71
CA ASP A 86 23.57 -5.76 -3.18
C ASP A 86 24.18 -6.66 -2.09
N LEU A 87 24.18 -6.23 -0.83
CA LEU A 87 24.65 -7.06 0.29
C LEU A 87 23.78 -8.31 0.47
N TRP A 88 22.45 -8.15 0.46
CA TRP A 88 21.53 -9.28 0.55
C TRP A 88 21.71 -10.24 -0.63
N TYR A 89 21.87 -9.73 -1.85
CA TYR A 89 22.01 -10.53 -3.07
C TYR A 89 23.27 -11.37 -3.05
N GLU A 90 24.43 -10.80 -2.68
CA GLU A 90 25.67 -11.58 -2.61
C GLU A 90 25.57 -12.78 -1.66
N ASN A 91 24.79 -12.64 -0.57
CA ASN A 91 24.55 -13.70 0.40
C ASN A 91 23.50 -14.74 -0.04
N ASN A 92 22.64 -14.41 -1.03
CA ASN A 92 21.49 -15.23 -1.41
C ASN A 92 21.50 -15.70 -2.88
N LYS A 93 22.41 -15.21 -3.73
CA LYS A 93 22.42 -15.48 -5.18
C LYS A 93 22.59 -16.96 -5.55
N THR A 94 23.14 -17.78 -4.66
CA THR A 94 23.31 -19.23 -4.84
C THR A 94 22.21 -20.05 -4.17
N THR A 95 21.25 -19.40 -3.51
CA THR A 95 20.12 -20.07 -2.88
C THR A 95 19.03 -20.31 -3.94
N PRO A 96 18.52 -21.55 -4.08
CA PRO A 96 17.39 -21.82 -4.96
C PRO A 96 16.18 -20.98 -4.55
N PHE A 97 15.60 -20.26 -5.51
CA PHE A 97 14.40 -19.46 -5.29
C PHE A 97 13.18 -20.19 -5.85
N TYR A 98 12.22 -20.51 -4.99
CA TYR A 98 10.96 -21.14 -5.38
C TYR A 98 9.86 -20.09 -5.53
N LEU A 99 9.53 -19.77 -6.78
CA LEU A 99 8.72 -18.61 -7.12
C LEU A 99 7.28 -18.69 -6.59
N ASP A 100 6.66 -19.87 -6.59
CA ASP A 100 5.24 -20.03 -6.28
C ASP A 100 4.95 -19.68 -4.81
N GLU A 101 5.76 -20.21 -3.87
CA GLU A 101 5.66 -19.90 -2.44
C GLU A 101 6.07 -18.46 -2.14
N ALA A 102 7.17 -18.00 -2.75
CA ALA A 102 7.66 -16.63 -2.54
C ALA A 102 6.67 -15.58 -3.05
N LEU A 103 5.99 -15.83 -4.18
CA LEU A 103 4.97 -14.94 -4.72
C LEU A 103 3.75 -14.87 -3.79
N ALA A 104 3.28 -16.01 -3.29
CA ALA A 104 2.16 -16.07 -2.35
C ALA A 104 2.49 -15.32 -1.04
N SER A 105 3.66 -15.57 -0.46
CA SER A 105 4.15 -14.87 0.74
C SER A 105 4.27 -13.35 0.50
N TYR A 106 4.91 -12.94 -0.60
CA TYR A 106 5.07 -11.54 -0.96
C TYR A 106 3.72 -10.80 -1.13
N CYS A 107 2.76 -11.42 -1.84
CA CYS A 107 1.44 -10.82 -2.02
C CYS A 107 0.68 -10.73 -0.68
N THR A 108 0.84 -11.72 0.19
CA THR A 108 0.20 -11.72 1.52
C THR A 108 0.76 -10.59 2.38
N ASN A 109 2.09 -10.44 2.42
CA ASN A 109 2.76 -9.36 3.13
C ASN A 109 2.36 -7.98 2.57
N ASP A 110 2.27 -7.80 1.25
CA ASP A 110 1.84 -6.54 0.64
C ASP A 110 0.41 -6.14 1.06
N VAL A 111 -0.50 -7.11 1.10
CA VAL A 111 -1.89 -6.89 1.55
C VAL A 111 -1.95 -6.58 3.03
N GLU A 112 -1.16 -7.27 3.85
CA GLU A 112 -1.08 -7.05 5.29
C GLU A 112 -0.55 -5.65 5.62
N ILE A 113 0.58 -5.24 5.03
CA ILE A 113 1.14 -3.90 5.20
C ILE A 113 0.10 -2.84 4.81
N LEU A 114 -0.56 -3.01 3.65
CA LEU A 114 -1.55 -2.05 3.19
C LEU A 114 -2.76 -1.96 4.13
N MET A 115 -3.25 -3.09 4.62
CA MET A 115 -4.37 -3.15 5.55
C MET A 115 -4.02 -2.47 6.88
N CYS A 116 -2.89 -2.81 7.48
CA CYS A 116 -2.40 -2.23 8.73
C CYS A 116 -2.19 -0.72 8.59
N ALA A 117 -1.58 -0.27 7.50
CA ALA A 117 -1.40 1.16 7.21
C ALA A 117 -2.74 1.90 7.06
N LEU A 118 -3.72 1.32 6.35
CA LEU A 118 -5.05 1.92 6.21
C LEU A 118 -5.79 2.04 7.54
N ILE A 119 -5.68 1.03 8.41
CA ILE A 119 -6.26 1.07 9.77
C ILE A 119 -5.59 2.15 10.59
N ALA A 120 -4.25 2.20 10.61
CA ALA A 120 -3.48 3.22 11.33
C ALA A 120 -3.82 4.63 10.85
N PHE A 121 -3.78 4.86 9.53
CA PHE A 121 -4.17 6.13 8.92
C PHE A 121 -5.60 6.54 9.29
N ARG A 122 -6.56 5.61 9.20
CA ARG A 122 -7.97 5.88 9.53
C ARG A 122 -8.11 6.32 10.98
N ASN A 123 -7.47 5.62 11.90
CA ASN A 123 -7.52 5.92 13.33
C ASN A 123 -6.87 7.29 13.61
N GLU A 124 -5.65 7.49 13.14
CA GLU A 124 -4.90 8.73 13.38
C GLU A 124 -5.64 9.95 12.82
N PHE A 125 -6.16 9.85 11.60
CA PHE A 125 -6.93 10.93 10.99
C PHE A 125 -8.24 11.17 11.73
N PHE A 126 -8.96 10.10 12.09
CA PHE A 126 -10.22 10.21 12.83
C PHE A 126 -10.01 10.91 14.18
N GLU A 127 -9.00 10.51 14.96
CA GLU A 127 -8.65 11.13 16.24
C GLU A 127 -8.14 12.56 16.09
N THR A 128 -7.21 12.81 15.17
CA THR A 128 -6.67 14.16 14.92
C THR A 128 -7.76 15.14 14.53
N THR A 129 -8.76 14.64 13.80
CA THR A 129 -9.88 15.47 13.39
C THR A 129 -10.88 15.69 14.51
N LYS A 130 -11.11 14.80 15.48
CA LYS A 130 -12.11 14.97 16.57
C LYS A 130 -12.04 16.34 17.25
N ARG A 131 -13.21 16.91 17.54
CA ARG A 131 -13.37 18.12 18.37
C ARG A 131 -14.63 17.98 19.23
N GLN A 132 -14.84 18.91 20.17
CA GLN A 132 -16.06 18.93 20.98
C GLN A 132 -17.34 18.97 20.12
N SER A 133 -17.30 19.65 18.97
CA SER A 133 -18.45 19.83 18.08
C SER A 133 -18.63 18.72 17.03
N HIS A 134 -17.68 17.79 16.88
CA HIS A 134 -17.82 16.70 15.91
C HIS A 134 -16.97 15.46 16.26
N SER A 135 -17.51 14.29 15.95
CA SER A 135 -16.96 12.99 16.34
C SER A 135 -15.72 12.52 15.53
N GLY A 136 -15.05 13.40 14.78
CA GLY A 136 -14.00 13.02 13.82
C GLY A 136 -14.49 12.84 12.39
N ILE A 137 -13.57 12.64 11.45
CA ILE A 137 -13.84 12.38 10.03
C ILE A 137 -13.25 11.02 9.66
N ASP A 138 -14.07 10.12 9.16
CA ASP A 138 -13.63 8.82 8.66
C ASP A 138 -13.17 8.96 7.21
N ALA A 139 -11.89 9.28 7.01
CA ALA A 139 -11.32 9.53 5.69
C ALA A 139 -11.52 8.36 4.71
N LEU A 140 -11.51 7.11 5.19
CA LEU A 140 -11.69 5.93 4.34
C LEU A 140 -13.13 5.75 3.87
N ARG A 141 -14.13 6.28 4.59
CA ARG A 141 -15.54 6.21 4.19
C ARG A 141 -15.97 7.46 3.45
N GLU A 142 -15.61 8.61 4.00
CA GLU A 142 -16.14 9.93 3.65
C GLU A 142 -15.36 10.64 2.52
N CYS A 143 -14.15 10.18 2.20
CA CYS A 143 -13.24 10.85 1.28
C CYS A 143 -12.63 9.85 0.28
N MET A 144 -12.22 10.36 -0.88
CA MET A 144 -11.52 9.59 -1.92
C MET A 144 -10.02 9.89 -1.94
N THR A 145 -9.63 11.04 -1.41
CA THR A 145 -8.25 11.53 -1.43
C THR A 145 -7.92 12.24 -0.12
N ILE A 146 -6.64 12.30 0.23
CA ILE A 146 -6.17 13.04 1.41
C ILE A 146 -6.51 14.53 1.32
N ALA A 147 -6.41 15.12 0.11
CA ALA A 147 -6.79 16.52 -0.11
C ALA A 147 -8.28 16.77 0.17
N SER A 148 -9.15 15.84 -0.23
CA SER A 148 -10.59 15.92 0.08
C SER A 148 -10.85 15.81 1.59
N ALA A 149 -10.12 14.93 2.28
CA ALA A 149 -10.21 14.78 3.73
C ALA A 149 -9.77 16.06 4.47
N CYS A 150 -8.63 16.64 4.10
CA CYS A 150 -8.14 17.90 4.67
C CYS A 150 -9.11 19.07 4.39
N MET A 151 -9.64 19.16 3.17
CA MET A 151 -10.63 20.18 2.82
C MET A 151 -11.93 20.02 3.64
N LYS A 152 -12.37 18.79 3.87
CA LYS A 152 -13.55 18.50 4.70
C LYS A 152 -13.31 18.89 6.16
N HIS A 153 -12.13 18.58 6.69
CA HIS A 153 -11.69 19.01 8.02
C HIS A 153 -11.73 20.53 8.15
N PHE A 154 -11.10 21.24 7.20
CA PHE A 154 -11.08 22.71 7.15
C PHE A 154 -12.50 23.32 7.13
N ARG A 155 -13.40 22.82 6.27
CA ARG A 155 -14.78 23.34 6.18
C ARG A 155 -15.60 23.10 7.44
N LYS A 156 -15.51 21.89 8.00
CA LYS A 156 -16.31 21.53 9.20
C LYS A 156 -15.84 22.24 10.46
N ILE A 157 -14.57 22.67 10.52
CA ILE A 157 -13.96 23.08 11.80
C ILE A 157 -13.52 24.54 11.78
N ILE A 158 -12.86 24.98 10.71
CA ILE A 158 -12.28 26.32 10.65
C ILE A 158 -13.32 27.32 10.14
N PHE A 159 -14.15 26.94 9.16
CA PHE A 159 -15.17 27.84 8.62
C PHE A 159 -16.42 28.00 9.50
N GLN A 160 -16.81 26.99 10.28
CA GLN A 160 -17.96 27.09 11.20
C GLN A 160 -17.68 27.91 12.47
N LYS A 161 -16.42 28.24 12.78
CA LYS A 161 -16.07 29.12 13.92
C LYS A 161 -16.22 30.61 13.61
N ASN A 162 -16.39 31.00 12.35
CA ASN A 162 -16.39 32.39 11.90
C ASN A 162 -17.79 32.89 11.45
N ILE A 163 -18.85 32.19 11.87
CA ILE A 163 -20.25 32.59 11.72
C ILE A 163 -20.93 32.44 13.07
#